data_AF-A0A2E0Q269-F1
#
_entry.id   AF-A0A2E0Q269-F1
#
_cell.length_a   1.000
_cell.length_b   1.000
_cell.length_c   1.000
_cell.angle_alpha   90.00
_cell.angle_beta   90.00
_cell.angle_gamma   90.00
#
_symmetry.space_group_name_H-M   'P 1'
#
loop_
_entity.id
_entity.type
_entity.pdbx_description
1 polymer ?
#
loop_
_entity_poly.entity_id
_entity_poly.type
_entity_poly.pdbx_seq_one_letter_code
_entity_poly.pdbx_strand_id
1 'polypeptide(L)'
;MTGQFQLSEDQLAIQDMAQRFTADNITPHAGKWDEEHHFPVDTIKQTAELGFGAIYVSEESGGIGLGRLEAALIMEAMAYGCPTTSAFISIHNMASWMIDRFGGAGVKEKYLPQLVTM
;
A
#
# COMPACT_ATOMS: atom_id res chain seq x y z
N MET A 1 -0.07 8.72 28.69
CA MET A 1 0.29 7.31 28.45
C MET A 1 -0.77 6.73 27.55
N THR A 2 -0.41 6.40 26.32
CA THR A 2 -1.28 5.67 25.41
C THR A 2 -1.44 4.24 25.94
N GLY A 3 -2.67 3.72 25.95
CA GLY A 3 -2.94 2.33 26.37
C GLY A 3 -2.26 1.32 25.46
N GLN A 4 -2.10 0.07 25.91
CA GLN A 4 -1.37 -1.00 25.21
C GLN A 4 -1.77 -1.20 23.72
N PHE A 5 -3.00 -0.85 23.35
CA PHE A 5 -3.55 -1.00 21.99
C PHE A 5 -3.87 0.33 21.31
N GLN A 6 -3.50 1.46 21.89
CA GLN A 6 -3.71 2.74 21.25
C GLN A 6 -2.64 2.96 20.18
N LEU A 7 -3.09 3.35 18.99
CA LEU A 7 -2.23 3.78 17.91
C LEU A 7 -1.43 5.01 18.32
N SER A 8 -0.21 5.12 17.82
CA SER A 8 0.57 6.35 17.91
C SER A 8 -0.06 7.48 17.09
N GLU A 9 0.38 8.72 17.30
CA GLU A 9 -0.06 9.87 16.49
C GLU A 9 0.28 9.66 15.01
N ASP A 10 1.45 9.10 14.70
CA ASP A 10 1.85 8.77 13.33
C ASP A 10 0.95 7.68 12.72
N GLN A 11 0.62 6.63 13.47
CA GLN A 11 -0.28 5.57 13.02
C GLN A 11 -1.69 6.08 12.77
N LEU A 12 -2.19 6.98 13.62
CA LEU A 12 -3.48 7.65 13.43
C LEU A 12 -3.46 8.52 12.17
N ALA A 13 -2.39 9.27 11.92
CA ALA A 13 -2.24 10.08 10.72
C ALA A 13 -2.19 9.21 9.45
N ILE A 14 -1.48 8.08 9.48
CA ILE A 14 -1.44 7.11 8.38
C ILE A 14 -2.84 6.52 8.12
N GLN A 15 -3.55 6.14 9.18
CA GLN A 15 -4.91 5.60 9.06
C GLN A 15 -5.87 6.63 8.45
N ASP A 16 -5.87 7.88 8.95
CA ASP A 16 -6.71 8.96 8.43
C ASP A 16 -6.40 9.27 6.95
N MET A 17 -5.12 9.33 6.58
CA MET A 17 -4.71 9.50 5.18
C MET A 17 -5.23 8.38 4.29
N ALA A 18 -5.08 7.11 4.70
CA ALA A 18 -5.56 5.96 3.95
C ALA A 18 -7.10 5.94 3.83
N GLN A 19 -7.80 6.32 4.89
CA GLN A 19 -9.27 6.41 4.90
C GLN A 19 -9.77 7.49 3.93
N ARG A 20 -9.16 8.69 3.95
CA ARG A 20 -9.52 9.77 3.02
C ARG A 20 -9.26 9.38 1.57
N PHE A 21 -8.07 8.85 1.27
CA PHE A 21 -7.75 8.38 -0.07
C PHE A 21 -8.77 7.34 -0.56
N THR A 22 -9.14 6.40 0.30
CA THR A 22 -10.12 5.36 -0.03
C THR A 22 -11.50 5.95 -0.29
N ALA A 23 -11.99 6.82 0.59
CA ALA A 23 -13.29 7.47 0.46
C ALA A 23 -13.41 8.29 -0.83
N ASP A 24 -12.34 8.98 -1.22
CA ASP A 24 -12.36 9.90 -2.35
C ASP A 24 -12.06 9.21 -3.69
N ASN A 25 -11.15 8.23 -3.72
CA ASN A 25 -10.59 7.68 -4.97
C ASN A 25 -10.94 6.22 -5.25
N ILE A 26 -11.43 5.46 -4.25
CA ILE A 26 -11.75 4.02 -4.40
C ILE A 26 -13.25 3.78 -4.28
N THR A 27 -13.83 4.15 -3.13
CA THR A 27 -15.22 3.85 -2.77
C THR A 27 -16.24 4.29 -3.83
N PRO A 28 -16.14 5.48 -4.47
CA PRO A 28 -17.12 5.94 -5.45
C PRO A 28 -17.16 5.08 -6.73
N HIS A 29 -16.10 4.31 -7.00
CA HIS A 29 -15.93 3.57 -8.24
C HIS A 29 -15.98 2.05 -8.06
N ALA A 30 -15.80 1.56 -6.83
CA ALA A 30 -15.65 0.13 -6.51
C ALA A 30 -16.74 -0.76 -7.11
N GLY A 31 -18.02 -0.37 -6.99
CA GLY A 31 -19.14 -1.15 -7.54
C GLY A 31 -19.11 -1.29 -9.06
N LYS A 32 -18.76 -0.20 -9.76
CA LYS A 32 -18.62 -0.22 -11.23
C LYS A 32 -17.42 -1.05 -11.67
N TRP A 33 -16.30 -0.95 -10.95
CA TRP A 33 -15.11 -1.73 -11.27
C TRP A 33 -15.35 -3.23 -11.13
N ASP A 34 -16.11 -3.64 -10.11
CA ASP A 34 -16.50 -5.03 -9.91
C ASP A 34 -17.40 -5.53 -11.06
N GLU A 35 -18.47 -4.80 -11.37
CA GLU A 35 -19.43 -5.13 -12.44
C GLU A 35 -18.75 -5.24 -13.82
N GLU A 36 -17.80 -4.34 -14.12
CA GLU A 36 -17.12 -4.28 -15.41
C GLU A 36 -15.81 -5.09 -15.47
N HIS A 37 -15.42 -5.74 -14.37
CA HIS A 37 -14.10 -6.38 -14.23
C HIS A 37 -12.93 -5.43 -14.56
N HIS A 38 -13.09 -4.16 -14.23
CA HIS A 38 -12.11 -3.12 -14.53
C HIS A 38 -10.95 -3.16 -13.54
N PHE A 39 -9.73 -3.16 -14.06
CA PHE A 39 -8.52 -3.04 -13.24
C PHE A 39 -8.08 -1.56 -13.15
N PRO A 40 -8.20 -0.91 -11.97
CA PRO A 40 -8.08 0.55 -11.84
C PRO A 40 -6.61 1.00 -11.74
N VAL A 41 -5.87 0.88 -12.85
CA VAL A 41 -4.44 1.22 -12.92
C VAL A 41 -4.16 2.65 -12.44
N ASP A 42 -4.98 3.61 -12.86
CA ASP A 42 -4.76 5.02 -12.51
C ASP A 42 -4.91 5.28 -11.01
N THR A 43 -5.94 4.70 -10.37
CA THR A 43 -6.10 4.77 -8.91
C THR A 43 -4.96 4.06 -8.18
N ILE A 44 -4.53 2.89 -8.68
CA ILE A 44 -3.40 2.15 -8.11
C ILE A 44 -2.11 2.99 -8.17
N LYS A 45 -1.84 3.69 -9.26
CA LYS A 45 -0.67 4.56 -9.38
C LYS A 45 -0.69 5.73 -8.39
N GLN A 46 -1.86 6.29 -8.11
CA GLN A 46 -1.98 7.33 -7.08
C GLN A 46 -1.58 6.82 -5.68
N THR A 47 -1.72 5.51 -5.42
CA THR A 47 -1.23 4.93 -4.15
C THR A 47 0.30 4.96 -4.04
N ALA A 48 1.03 4.97 -5.15
CA ALA A 48 2.49 5.07 -5.14
C ALA A 48 2.97 6.46 -4.69
N GLU A 49 2.24 7.53 -5.05
CA GLU A 49 2.52 8.90 -4.57
C GLU A 49 2.38 9.03 -3.05
N LEU A 50 1.54 8.19 -2.44
CA LEU A 50 1.36 8.09 -0.98
C LEU A 50 2.33 7.10 -0.32
N GLY A 51 3.20 6.44 -1.11
CA GLY A 51 4.11 5.40 -0.64
C GLY A 51 3.46 4.04 -0.35
N PHE A 52 2.16 3.87 -0.63
CA PHE A 52 1.42 2.64 -0.33
C PHE A 52 1.77 1.47 -1.28
N GLY A 53 2.45 1.74 -2.40
CA GLY A 53 3.01 0.70 -3.27
C GLY A 53 4.24 -0.01 -2.69
N ALA A 54 4.89 0.56 -1.67
CA ALA A 54 6.16 0.05 -1.13
C ALA A 54 6.29 0.30 0.39
N ILE A 55 5.23 -0.02 1.13
CA ILE A 55 5.03 0.30 2.55
C ILE A 55 6.19 -0.22 3.41
N TYR A 56 6.49 -1.52 3.29
CA TYR A 56 7.48 -2.19 4.13
C TYR A 56 8.71 -2.67 3.33
N VAL A 57 8.93 -2.07 2.16
CA VAL A 57 10.21 -2.14 1.44
C VAL A 57 11.17 -1.16 2.10
N SER A 58 12.44 -1.52 2.22
CA SER A 58 13.47 -0.68 2.84
C SER A 58 13.64 0.66 2.10
N GLU A 59 14.00 1.71 2.85
CA GLU A 59 14.33 3.02 2.28
C GLU A 59 15.52 2.94 1.30
N GLU A 60 16.50 2.06 1.56
CA GLU A 60 17.64 1.81 0.67
C GLU A 60 17.19 1.33 -0.72
N SER A 61 16.10 0.56 -0.76
CA SER A 61 15.48 0.08 -1.99
C SER A 61 14.42 1.04 -2.55
N GLY A 62 14.23 2.22 -1.96
CA GLY A 62 13.28 3.25 -2.37
C GLY A 62 11.88 3.15 -1.77
N GLY A 63 11.63 2.17 -0.89
CA GLY A 63 10.38 2.08 -0.14
C GLY A 63 10.30 3.10 1.01
N ILE A 64 9.23 3.03 1.80
CA ILE A 64 9.02 3.95 2.94
C ILE A 64 9.31 3.31 4.30
N GLY A 65 9.80 2.08 4.34
CA GLY A 65 10.38 1.46 5.54
C GLY A 65 9.42 1.29 6.74
N LEU A 66 8.10 1.37 6.53
CA LEU A 66 7.12 1.26 7.60
C LEU A 66 6.95 -0.18 8.12
N GLY A 67 6.37 -0.29 9.30
CA GLY A 67 6.13 -1.56 9.99
C GLY A 67 4.87 -2.29 9.51
N ARG A 68 4.66 -3.46 10.11
CA ARG A 68 3.51 -4.33 9.81
C ARG A 68 2.18 -3.76 10.30
N LEU A 69 2.20 -2.97 11.37
CA LEU A 69 0.98 -2.36 11.91
C LEU A 69 0.49 -1.25 10.99
N GLU A 70 1.39 -0.39 10.51
CA GLU A 70 1.07 0.66 9.54
C GLU A 70 0.53 0.06 8.23
N ALA A 71 1.17 -1.00 7.74
CA ALA A 71 0.67 -1.73 6.58
C ALA A 71 -0.74 -2.29 6.79
N ALA A 72 -1.03 -2.84 7.99
CA ALA A 72 -2.36 -3.34 8.32
C ALA A 72 -3.40 -2.21 8.34
N LEU A 73 -3.09 -1.06 8.92
CA LEU A 73 -3.98 0.11 8.98
C LEU A 73 -4.31 0.64 7.57
N ILE A 74 -3.32 0.72 6.69
CA ILE A 74 -3.52 1.14 5.29
C ILE A 74 -4.42 0.13 4.56
N MET A 75 -4.10 -1.17 4.66
CA MET A 75 -4.86 -2.22 3.99
C MET A 75 -6.29 -2.34 4.51
N GLU A 76 -6.50 -2.18 5.82
CA GLU A 76 -7.82 -2.15 6.45
C GLU A 76 -8.66 -0.99 5.91
N ALA A 77 -8.10 0.22 5.88
CA ALA A 77 -8.78 1.40 5.35
C ALA A 77 -9.16 1.21 3.88
N MET A 78 -8.24 0.73 3.04
CA MET A 78 -8.51 0.48 1.62
C MET A 78 -9.54 -0.62 1.39
N ALA A 79 -9.48 -1.69 2.20
CA ALA A 79 -10.41 -2.82 2.08
C ALA A 79 -11.86 -2.41 2.41
N TYR A 80 -12.05 -1.37 3.23
CA TYR A 80 -13.37 -0.80 3.49
C TYR A 80 -14.02 -0.25 2.21
N GLY A 81 -13.24 0.33 1.29
CA GLY A 81 -13.74 0.83 0.01
C GLY A 81 -13.80 -0.23 -1.10
N CYS A 82 -12.71 -0.99 -1.29
CA CYS A 82 -12.67 -2.09 -2.26
C CYS A 82 -11.70 -3.19 -1.79
N PRO A 83 -12.22 -4.34 -1.31
CA PRO A 83 -11.39 -5.46 -0.86
C PRO A 83 -10.42 -5.97 -1.93
N THR A 84 -10.86 -6.05 -3.19
CA THR A 84 -10.04 -6.56 -4.30
C THR A 84 -8.85 -5.65 -4.60
N THR A 85 -9.05 -4.33 -4.63
CA THR A 85 -7.96 -3.37 -4.84
C THR A 85 -6.98 -3.37 -3.66
N SER A 86 -7.47 -3.42 -2.42
CA SER A 86 -6.60 -3.57 -1.23
C SER A 86 -5.77 -4.85 -1.28
N ALA A 87 -6.38 -5.98 -1.66
CA ALA A 87 -5.70 -7.25 -1.80
C ALA A 87 -4.58 -7.20 -2.86
N PHE A 88 -4.84 -6.55 -4.00
CA PHE A 88 -3.81 -6.36 -5.02
C PHE A 88 -2.60 -5.58 -4.49
N ILE A 89 -2.83 -4.44 -3.81
CA ILE A 89 -1.76 -3.63 -3.21
C ILE A 89 -0.97 -4.44 -2.17
N SER A 90 -1.65 -5.27 -1.37
CA SER A 90 -1.01 -6.18 -0.43
C SER A 90 -0.07 -7.19 -1.11
N ILE A 91 -0.53 -7.82 -2.19
CA ILE A 91 0.27 -8.77 -2.97
C ILE A 91 1.47 -8.08 -3.63
N HIS A 92 1.27 -6.88 -4.19
CA HIS A 92 2.33 -6.07 -4.78
C HIS A 92 3.42 -5.73 -3.75
N ASN A 93 3.02 -5.29 -2.56
CA ASN A 93 3.95 -5.03 -1.45
C ASN A 93 4.70 -6.31 -1.03
N MET A 94 4.02 -7.46 -0.98
CA MET A 94 4.63 -8.74 -0.63
C MET A 94 5.71 -9.13 -1.64
N ALA A 95 5.42 -9.04 -2.94
CA ALA A 95 6.37 -9.36 -4.00
C ALA A 95 7.61 -8.45 -3.97
N SER A 96 7.38 -7.13 -3.82
CA SER A 96 8.44 -6.13 -3.74
C SER A 96 9.33 -6.35 -2.51
N TRP A 97 8.73 -6.60 -1.35
CA TRP A 97 9.46 -6.91 -0.13
C TRP A 97 10.26 -8.20 -0.20
N MET A 98 9.76 -9.24 -0.88
CA MET A 98 10.53 -10.47 -1.06
C MET A 98 11.82 -10.22 -1.84
N ILE A 99 11.76 -9.38 -2.88
CA ILE A 99 12.95 -9.00 -3.66
C ILE A 99 13.89 -8.13 -2.81
N ASP A 100 13.35 -7.14 -2.11
CA ASP A 100 14.15 -6.29 -1.21
C ASP A 100 14.83 -7.10 -0.10
N ARG A 101 14.12 -8.04 0.51
CA ARG A 101 14.62 -8.78 1.67
C ARG A 101 15.58 -9.90 1.29
N PHE A 102 15.32 -10.61 0.20
CA PHE A 102 16.01 -11.86 -0.12
C PHE A 102 16.70 -11.85 -1.49
N GLY A 103 16.44 -10.85 -2.33
CA GLY A 103 17.06 -10.73 -3.65
C GLY A 103 18.54 -10.35 -3.56
N GLY A 104 19.37 -10.96 -4.42
CA GLY A 104 20.74 -10.49 -4.63
C GLY A 104 20.77 -9.15 -5.37
N ALA A 105 21.91 -8.44 -5.32
CA ALA A 105 22.06 -7.09 -5.87
C ALA A 105 21.53 -6.94 -7.31
N GLY A 106 21.89 -7.85 -8.22
CA GLY A 106 21.42 -7.79 -9.61
C GLY A 106 19.91 -8.01 -9.80
N VAL A 107 19.24 -8.71 -8.89
CA VAL A 107 17.76 -8.86 -8.91
C VAL A 107 17.11 -7.58 -8.39
N LYS A 108 17.66 -7.00 -7.31
CA LYS A 108 17.18 -5.74 -6.74
C LYS A 108 17.26 -4.60 -7.75
N GLU A 109 18.45 -4.40 -8.35
CA GLU A 109 18.71 -3.36 -9.35
C GLU A 109 17.79 -3.49 -10.58
N LYS A 110 17.47 -4.73 -10.98
CA LYS A 110 16.63 -4.98 -12.14
C LYS A 110 15.15 -4.68 -11.90
N TYR A 111 14.61 -5.01 -10.73
CA TYR A 111 13.15 -5.03 -10.51
C TYR A 111 12.64 -3.98 -9.53
N LEU A 112 13.34 -3.69 -8.44
CA LEU A 112 12.84 -2.77 -7.41
C LEU A 112 12.55 -1.35 -7.92
N PRO A 113 13.38 -0.75 -8.81
CA PRO A 113 13.09 0.59 -9.32
C PRO A 113 11.72 0.70 -10.00
N GLN A 114 11.24 -0.36 -10.65
CA GLN A 114 9.92 -0.37 -11.31
C GLN A 114 8.79 -0.71 -10.34
N LEU A 115 9.05 -1.59 -9.37
CA LEU A 115 8.04 -2.03 -8.42
C LEU A 115 7.70 -0.96 -7.38
N VAL A 116 8.71 -0.19 -6.95
CA VAL A 116 8.54 0.86 -5.93
C VAL A 116 7.76 2.06 -6.48
N THR A 117 7.97 2.42 -7.75
CA THR A 117 7.34 3.59 -8.36
C THR A 117 5.99 3.31 -9.03
N MET A 118 5.64 2.03 -9.22
CA MET A 118 4.47 1.52 -9.96
C MET A 118 4.23 2.13 -11.35
#